data_AF-A0A2G6FV06-F1
#
_entry.id   AF-A0A2G6FV06-F1
#
_cell.length_a   1.000
_cell.length_b   1.000
_cell.length_c   1.000
_cell.angle_alpha   90.00
_cell.angle_beta   90.00
_cell.angle_gamma   90.00
#
_symmetry.space_group_name_H-M   'P 1'
#
loop_
_entity.id
_entity.type
_entity.pdbx_description
1 polymer ?
#
loop_
_entity_poly.entity_id
_entity_poly.type
_entity_poly.pdbx_seq_one_letter_code
_entity_poly.pdbx_strand_id
1 'polypeptide(L)'
;MKFIPKTIEDGEYILNGITVEVLHLIHKKYSFQEIKKYTSLKDNEINEALKYLIQNGLIEQVSSAGNFLGKDFKNSLTTNLAHAIGPLANFLVDDAFNNLEIKTHKITKNQAATLIRTLSEEITDKSVKLEYIKKMSVFLK
;
A
#
# COMPACT_ATOMS: atom_id res chain seq x y z
N MET A 1 3.15 -7.20 -8.16
CA MET A 1 1.90 -6.64 -8.74
C MET A 1 0.77 -7.58 -8.39
N LYS A 2 -0.34 -7.06 -7.86
CA LYS A 2 -1.53 -7.84 -7.53
C LYS A 2 -2.69 -7.36 -8.40
N PHE A 3 -3.65 -8.25 -8.63
CA PHE A 3 -4.84 -7.96 -9.41
C PHE A 3 -6.06 -8.40 -8.60
N ILE A 4 -7.16 -7.68 -8.72
CA ILE A 4 -8.44 -8.05 -8.12
C ILE A 4 -9.43 -8.30 -9.27
N PRO A 5 -10.14 -9.45 -9.29
CA PRO A 5 -11.24 -9.67 -10.22
C PRO A 5 -12.38 -8.70 -9.91
N LYS A 6 -13.01 -8.14 -10.96
CA LYS A 6 -14.23 -7.35 -10.83
C LYS A 6 -15.46 -8.23 -11.01
N THR A 7 -16.61 -7.76 -10.51
CA THR A 7 -17.91 -8.33 -10.87
C THR A 7 -18.07 -8.22 -12.38
N ILE A 8 -18.24 -9.35 -13.05
CA ILE A 8 -18.48 -9.40 -14.49
C ILE A 8 -19.89 -8.87 -14.69
N GLU A 9 -20.03 -7.73 -15.37
CA GLU A 9 -21.34 -7.25 -15.83
C GLU A 9 -21.86 -8.19 -16.92
N ASP A 10 -23.17 -8.32 -17.06
CA ASP A 10 -23.77 -9.16 -18.11
C ASP A 10 -23.28 -8.68 -19.50
N GLY A 11 -22.41 -9.47 -20.13
CA GLY A 11 -21.76 -9.15 -21.40
C GLY A 11 -21.06 -10.36 -22.02
N GLU A 12 -20.96 -10.39 -23.35
CA GLU A 12 -20.21 -11.42 -24.07
C GLU A 12 -18.73 -11.01 -24.18
N TYR A 13 -17.84 -11.80 -23.56
CA TYR A 13 -16.40 -11.59 -23.64
C TYR A 13 -15.75 -12.69 -24.49
N ILE A 14 -15.00 -12.30 -25.52
CA ILE A 14 -14.18 -13.25 -26.28
C ILE A 14 -12.90 -13.48 -25.48
N LEU A 15 -12.79 -14.61 -24.80
CA LEU A 15 -11.60 -14.99 -24.03
C LEU A 15 -10.89 -16.14 -24.73
N ASN A 16 -9.59 -15.98 -25.01
CA ASN A 16 -8.75 -17.09 -25.45
C ASN A 16 -8.25 -17.93 -24.25
N GLY A 17 -7.68 -19.10 -24.51
CA GLY A 17 -7.25 -20.03 -23.44
C GLY A 17 -6.27 -19.41 -22.44
N ILE A 18 -5.32 -18.60 -22.92
CA ILE A 18 -4.34 -17.89 -22.08
C ILE A 18 -5.05 -16.89 -21.15
N THR A 19 -6.01 -16.14 -21.68
CA THR A 19 -6.76 -15.12 -20.93
C THR A 19 -7.62 -15.75 -19.83
N VAL A 20 -8.25 -16.88 -20.12
CA VAL A 20 -9.03 -17.66 -19.14
C VAL A 20 -8.13 -18.19 -18.02
N GLU A 21 -6.97 -18.74 -18.37
CA GLU A 21 -6.01 -19.27 -17.40
C GLU A 21 -5.48 -18.19 -16.47
N VAL A 22 -5.06 -17.04 -17.02
CA VAL A 22 -4.57 -15.90 -16.25
C VAL A 22 -5.68 -15.35 -15.33
N LEU A 23 -6.91 -15.21 -15.83
CA LEU A 23 -8.05 -14.75 -15.04
C LEU A 23 -8.33 -15.70 -13.86
N HIS A 24 -8.34 -17.01 -14.09
CA HIS A 24 -8.53 -18.03 -13.04
C HIS A 24 -7.49 -17.93 -11.92
N LEU A 25 -6.22 -17.73 -12.27
CA LEU A 25 -5.15 -17.57 -11.28
C LEU A 25 -5.28 -16.26 -10.49
N ILE A 26 -5.81 -15.20 -11.11
CA ILE A 26 -6.14 -13.95 -10.42
C ILE A 26 -7.31 -14.15 -9.46
N HIS A 27 -8.33 -14.94 -9.82
CA HIS A 27 -9.41 -15.33 -8.89
C HIS A 27 -8.87 -16.10 -7.67
N LYS A 28 -7.80 -16.89 -7.86
CA LYS A 28 -7.06 -17.53 -6.76
C LYS A 28 -6.15 -16.57 -5.98
N LYS A 29 -6.21 -15.27 -6.27
CA LYS A 29 -5.45 -14.19 -5.62
C LYS A 29 -3.94 -14.25 -5.84
N TYR A 30 -3.48 -14.91 -6.91
CA TYR A 30 -2.06 -14.99 -7.21
C TYR A 30 -1.53 -13.66 -7.74
N SER A 31 -0.32 -13.29 -7.31
CA SER A 31 0.42 -12.16 -7.84
C SER A 31 1.04 -12.48 -9.20
N PHE A 32 1.48 -11.45 -9.93
CA PHE A 32 2.18 -11.63 -11.21
C PHE A 32 3.36 -12.62 -11.13
N GLN A 33 4.14 -12.57 -10.05
CA GLN A 33 5.29 -13.47 -9.85
C GLN A 33 4.86 -14.92 -9.60
N GLU A 34 3.71 -15.12 -8.94
CA GLU A 34 3.16 -16.46 -8.72
C GLU A 34 2.53 -17.00 -10.00
N ILE A 35 1.82 -16.18 -10.77
CA ILE A 35 1.29 -16.57 -12.09
C ILE A 35 2.42 -17.07 -12.99
N LYS A 36 3.56 -16.36 -13.04
CA LYS A 36 4.75 -16.80 -13.77
C LYS A 36 5.33 -18.14 -13.30
N LYS A 37 5.19 -18.47 -12.01
CA LYS A 37 5.68 -19.75 -11.45
C LYS A 37 4.74 -20.91 -11.73
N TYR A 38 3.45 -20.63 -11.77
CA TYR A 38 2.41 -21.66 -11.92
C TYR A 38 1.94 -21.86 -13.36
N THR A 39 2.51 -21.13 -14.32
CA THR A 39 2.21 -21.25 -15.75
C THR A 39 3.51 -21.48 -16.52
N SER A 40 3.41 -22.10 -17.70
CA SER A 40 4.50 -22.20 -18.67
C SER A 40 4.52 -21.03 -19.66
N LEU A 41 3.67 -20.02 -19.44
CA LEU A 41 3.49 -18.87 -20.30
C LEU A 41 4.69 -17.93 -20.22
N LYS A 42 5.03 -17.30 -21.33
CA LYS A 42 6.05 -16.26 -21.39
C LYS A 42 5.52 -14.95 -20.81
N ASP A 43 6.43 -14.12 -20.32
CA ASP A 43 6.08 -12.81 -19.74
C ASP A 43 5.26 -11.93 -20.69
N ASN A 44 5.54 -11.95 -22.00
CA ASN A 44 4.79 -11.18 -22.99
C ASN A 44 3.34 -11.68 -23.12
N GLU A 45 3.13 -13.00 -23.12
CA GLU A 45 1.79 -13.61 -23.21
C GLU A 45 0.94 -13.30 -21.96
N ILE A 46 1.55 -13.37 -20.77
CA ILE A 46 0.90 -12.98 -19.51
C ILE A 46 0.53 -11.50 -19.54
N ASN A 47 1.45 -10.63 -20.00
CA ASN A 47 1.20 -9.19 -20.07
C ASN A 47 0.09 -8.83 -21.07
N GLU A 48 0.04 -9.49 -22.23
CA GLU A 48 -1.02 -9.29 -23.22
C GLU A 48 -2.40 -9.70 -22.65
N ALA A 49 -2.47 -10.85 -22.00
CA ALA A 49 -3.69 -11.32 -21.34
C ALA A 49 -4.15 -10.35 -20.24
N LEU A 50 -3.23 -9.89 -19.38
CA LEU A 50 -3.53 -8.90 -18.33
C LEU A 50 -4.03 -7.58 -18.91
N LYS A 51 -3.39 -7.09 -19.98
CA LYS A 51 -3.81 -5.86 -20.65
C LYS A 51 -5.24 -5.98 -21.17
N TYR A 52 -5.56 -7.11 -21.81
CA TYR A 52 -6.91 -7.38 -22.30
C TYR A 52 -7.93 -7.42 -21.15
N LEU A 53 -7.64 -8.16 -20.07
CA LEU A 53 -8.53 -8.27 -18.91
C LEU A 53 -8.79 -6.90 -18.24
N ILE A 54 -7.77 -6.04 -18.15
CA ILE A 54 -7.89 -4.68 -17.61
C ILE A 54 -8.74 -3.80 -18.54
N GLN A 55 -8.47 -3.84 -19.85
CA GLN A 55 -9.19 -3.04 -20.85
C GLN A 55 -10.68 -3.38 -20.91
N ASN A 56 -11.03 -4.65 -20.69
CA ASN A 56 -12.42 -5.11 -20.66
C ASN A 56 -13.06 -5.04 -19.26
N GLY A 57 -12.37 -4.43 -18.28
CA GLY A 57 -12.92 -4.22 -16.94
C GLY A 57 -13.09 -5.49 -16.11
N LEU A 58 -12.55 -6.63 -16.55
CA LEU A 58 -12.67 -7.93 -15.88
C LEU A 58 -11.78 -8.04 -14.64
N ILE A 59 -10.65 -7.35 -14.66
CA ILE A 59 -9.75 -7.23 -13.51
C ILE A 59 -9.34 -5.77 -13.33
N GLU A 60 -8.92 -5.43 -12.12
CA GLU A 60 -8.18 -4.22 -11.84
C GLU A 60 -6.78 -4.55 -11.35
N GLN A 61 -5.80 -3.79 -11.85
CA GLN A 61 -4.46 -3.83 -11.30
C GLN A 61 -4.43 -3.05 -9.99
N VAL A 62 -4.18 -3.76 -8.91
CA VAL A 62 -3.83 -3.13 -7.64
C VAL A 62 -2.35 -2.78 -7.72
N SER A 63 -2.09 -1.54 -8.09
CA SER A 63 -0.77 -0.96 -7.93
C SER A 63 -0.34 -1.12 -6.48
N SER A 64 0.58 -2.06 -6.24
CA SER A 64 1.30 -2.15 -4.96
C SER A 64 2.23 -0.96 -4.75
N ALA A 65 2.28 -0.01 -5.70
CA ALA A 65 2.57 1.38 -5.40
C ALA A 65 1.38 1.95 -4.62
N GLY A 66 1.25 1.56 -3.35
CA GLY A 66 0.64 2.48 -2.41
C GLY A 66 1.39 3.79 -2.54
N ASN A 67 0.70 4.92 -2.43
CA ASN A 67 1.33 6.22 -2.27
C ASN A 67 2.22 6.13 -1.02
N PHE A 68 3.45 5.66 -1.22
CA PHE A 68 4.37 5.37 -0.15
C PHE A 68 4.87 6.70 0.31
N LEU A 69 4.68 6.99 1.58
CA LEU A 69 5.30 8.13 2.18
C LEU A 69 6.81 7.87 2.21
N GLY A 70 7.55 8.71 1.49
CA GLY A 70 8.99 8.60 1.37
C GLY A 70 9.71 8.89 2.70
N LYS A 71 11.05 8.86 2.66
CA LYS A 71 11.92 9.13 3.81
C LYS A 71 11.56 10.42 4.56
N ASP A 72 11.02 11.41 3.84
CA ASP A 72 10.58 12.70 4.38
C ASP A 72 9.49 12.58 5.44
N PHE A 73 8.65 11.54 5.39
CA PHE A 73 7.62 11.33 6.40
C PHE A 73 8.19 10.89 7.74
N LYS A 74 9.14 9.93 7.77
CA LYS A 74 9.79 9.53 9.03
C LYS A 74 10.51 10.73 9.65
N ASN A 75 11.27 11.48 8.84
CA ASN A 75 11.94 12.69 9.31
C ASN A 75 10.92 13.70 9.88
N SER A 76 9.81 13.90 9.19
CA SER A 76 8.75 14.80 9.65
C SER A 76 8.08 14.33 10.95
N LEU A 77 7.79 13.03 11.09
CA LEU A 77 7.29 12.44 12.34
C LEU A 77 8.25 12.74 13.49
N THR A 78 9.53 12.45 13.27
CA THR A 78 10.58 12.64 14.27
C THR A 78 10.73 14.10 14.67
N THR A 79 10.86 15.02 13.71
CA THR A 79 11.01 16.45 14.00
C THR A 79 9.80 17.02 14.73
N ASN A 80 8.57 16.71 14.27
CA ASN A 80 7.37 17.25 14.89
C ASN A 80 7.10 16.64 16.27
N LEU A 81 7.44 15.37 16.47
CA LEU A 81 7.35 14.75 17.78
C LEU A 81 8.43 15.30 18.72
N ALA A 82 9.65 15.54 18.22
CA ALA A 82 10.73 16.13 19.02
C ALA A 82 10.37 17.55 19.51
N HIS A 83 9.64 18.32 18.71
CA HIS A 83 9.12 19.62 19.14
C HIS A 83 8.06 19.49 20.25
N ALA A 84 7.31 18.38 20.28
CA ALA A 84 6.23 18.16 21.24
C ALA A 84 6.73 17.62 22.59
N ILE A 85 7.67 16.67 22.57
CA ILE A 85 8.10 15.91 23.76
C ILE A 85 9.61 15.87 23.97
N GLY A 86 10.38 16.59 23.14
CA GLY A 86 11.83 16.69 23.26
C GLY A 86 12.61 15.55 22.58
N PRO A 87 13.91 15.41 22.88
CA PRO A 87 14.85 14.57 22.11
C PRO A 87 14.55 13.06 22.18
N LEU A 88 13.73 12.61 23.14
CA LEU A 88 13.31 11.21 23.24
C LEU A 88 12.42 10.76 22.08
N ALA A 89 11.87 11.70 21.31
CA ALA A 89 11.06 11.41 20.13
C ALA A 89 11.74 10.49 19.11
N ASN A 90 13.06 10.55 18.96
CA ASN A 90 13.78 9.67 18.03
C ASN A 90 13.58 8.19 18.40
N PHE A 91 13.76 7.85 19.68
CA PHE A 91 13.60 6.49 20.18
C PHE A 91 12.16 6.01 20.05
N LEU A 92 11.19 6.85 20.41
CA LEU A 92 9.77 6.51 20.29
C LEU A 92 9.33 6.27 18.85
N VAL A 93 9.84 7.06 17.89
CA VAL A 93 9.59 6.83 16.47
C VAL A 93 10.22 5.51 16.03
N ASP A 94 11.47 5.24 16.39
CA ASP A 94 12.13 3.99 16.02
C ASP A 94 11.40 2.77 16.60
N ASP A 95 11.00 2.84 17.88
CA ASP A 95 10.22 1.80 18.55
C ASP A 95 8.85 1.59 17.88
N ALA A 96 8.14 2.66 17.52
CA ALA A 96 6.86 2.55 16.83
C ALA A 96 7.00 1.88 15.44
N PHE A 97 8.07 2.18 14.71
CA PHE A 97 8.35 1.52 13.43
C PHE A 97 8.69 0.04 13.62
N ASN A 98 9.47 -0.29 14.64
CA ASN A 98 9.85 -1.67 14.95
C ASN A 98 8.64 -2.49 15.41
N ASN A 99 7.83 -1.95 16.32
CA ASN A 99 6.65 -2.61 16.88
C ASN A 99 5.58 -2.90 15.83
N LEU A 100 5.50 -2.08 14.77
CA LEU A 100 4.55 -2.25 13.66
C LEU A 100 5.18 -2.99 12.45
N GLU A 101 6.44 -3.42 12.57
CA GLU A 101 7.22 -4.07 11.50
C GLU A 101 7.23 -3.26 10.17
N ILE A 102 7.19 -1.93 10.28
CA ILE A 102 7.09 -1.03 9.13
C ILE A 102 8.49 -0.77 8.56
N LYS A 103 8.68 -1.10 7.28
CA LYS A 103 9.87 -0.69 6.54
C LYS A 103 9.77 0.79 6.17
N THR A 104 10.80 1.56 6.54
CA THR A 104 10.89 3.03 6.33
C THR A 104 10.70 3.51 4.90
N HIS A 105 10.89 2.65 3.90
CA HIS A 105 10.79 2.96 2.47
C HIS A 105 9.49 2.44 1.82
N LYS A 106 8.55 1.86 2.60
CA LYS A 106 7.29 1.29 2.12
C LYS A 106 6.11 1.62 3.04
N ILE A 107 6.05 2.87 3.52
CA ILE A 107 5.02 3.31 4.46
C ILE A 107 3.73 3.62 3.68
N THR A 108 2.71 2.80 3.83
CA THR A 108 1.38 3.09 3.26
C THR A 108 0.65 4.18 4.05
N LYS A 109 -0.33 4.87 3.44
CA LYS A 109 -1.15 5.87 4.16
C LYS A 109 -1.84 5.32 5.41
N ASN A 110 -2.30 4.06 5.38
CA ASN A 110 -2.90 3.42 6.55
C ASN A 110 -1.87 3.21 7.67
N GLN A 111 -0.67 2.73 7.34
CA GLN A 111 0.42 2.60 8.31
C GLN A 111 0.84 3.97 8.87
N ALA A 112 0.88 5.00 8.04
CA ALA A 112 1.17 6.36 8.45
C ALA A 112 0.12 6.90 9.43
N ALA A 113 -1.17 6.68 9.16
CA ALA A 113 -2.24 7.06 10.07
C ALA A 113 -2.12 6.36 11.43
N THR A 114 -1.80 5.06 11.43
CA THR A 114 -1.52 4.30 12.65
C THR A 114 -0.34 4.88 13.41
N LEU A 115 0.79 5.16 12.74
CA LEU A 115 1.97 5.76 13.36
C LEU A 115 1.66 7.12 14.00
N ILE A 116 0.96 8.00 13.29
CA ILE A 116 0.56 9.32 13.80
C ILE A 116 -0.31 9.16 15.05
N ARG A 117 -1.28 8.25 15.02
CA ARG A 117 -2.16 8.01 16.18
C ARG A 117 -1.36 7.51 17.37
N THR A 118 -0.57 6.45 17.20
CA THR A 118 0.25 5.86 18.27
C THR A 118 1.21 6.89 18.87
N LEU A 119 1.96 7.62 18.05
CA LEU A 119 2.91 8.62 18.55
C LEU A 119 2.22 9.82 19.19
N SER A 120 0.98 10.15 18.78
CA SER A 120 0.20 11.20 19.45
C SER A 120 -0.26 10.82 20.85
N GLU A 121 -0.28 9.53 21.21
CA GLU A 121 -0.62 9.06 22.56
C GLU A 121 0.50 9.39 23.56
N GLU A 122 1.74 9.54 23.09
CA GLU A 122 2.90 9.96 23.89
C GLU A 122 2.89 11.46 24.25
N ILE A 123 2.06 12.27 23.58
CA ILE A 123 1.96 13.71 23.82
C ILE A 123 0.88 13.96 24.89
N THR A 124 1.31 14.39 26.08
CA THR A 124 0.44 14.64 27.23
C THR A 124 -0.33 15.95 27.13
N ASP A 125 0.28 17.00 26.58
CA ASP A 125 -0.39 18.29 26.35
C ASP A 125 -1.37 18.19 25.17
N LYS A 126 -2.65 18.43 25.46
CA LYS A 126 -3.74 18.30 24.48
C LYS A 126 -3.63 19.28 23.32
N SER A 127 -3.18 20.52 23.56
CA SER A 127 -3.03 21.54 22.52
C SER A 127 -1.89 21.14 21.57
N VAL A 128 -0.76 20.73 22.13
CA VAL A 128 0.41 20.26 21.37
C VAL A 128 0.07 19.00 20.57
N LYS A 129 -0.67 18.06 21.17
CA LYS A 129 -1.15 16.85 20.50
C LYS A 129 -2.00 17.16 19.27
N LEU A 130 -2.95 18.09 19.39
CA LEU A 130 -3.80 18.51 18.28
C LEU A 130 -2.98 19.18 17.16
N GLU A 131 -2.00 20.00 17.53
CA GLU A 131 -1.10 20.63 16.57
C GLU A 131 -0.26 19.59 15.81
N TYR A 132 0.30 18.61 16.52
CA TYR A 132 1.03 17.49 15.95
C TYR A 132 0.18 16.70 14.93
N ILE A 133 -1.02 16.27 15.34
CA ILE A 133 -1.95 15.54 14.46
C ILE A 133 -2.29 16.37 13.22
N LYS A 134 -2.56 17.67 13.38
CA LYS A 134 -2.86 18.57 12.28
C LYS A 134 -1.70 18.67 11.28
N LYS A 135 -0.48 18.84 11.76
CA LYS A 135 0.72 18.90 10.90
C LYS A 135 0.93 17.58 10.14
N MET A 136 0.75 16.45 10.82
CA MET A 136 0.99 15.12 10.22
C MET A 136 -0.13 14.64 9.29
N SER A 137 -1.36 15.08 9.51
CA SER A 137 -2.51 14.71 8.65
C SER A 137 -2.37 15.21 7.21
N VAL A 138 -1.47 16.16 6.94
CA VAL A 138 -1.14 16.62 5.58
C VAL A 138 -0.63 15.47 4.71
N PHE A 139 0.09 14.51 5.29
CA PHE A 139 0.63 13.34 4.58
C PHE A 139 -0.43 12.27 4.28
N LEU A 140 -1.62 12.36 4.88
CA LEU A 140 -2.69 11.38 4.69
C LEU A 140 -3.65 11.76 3.55
N LYS A 141 -3.63 13.03 3.13
CA LYS A 141 -4.44 13.55 2.01
C LYS A 141 -3.96 12.98 0.69
#